data_AF-A0A355GI85-F1
#
_entry.id   AF-A0A355GI85-F1
#
_cell.length_a   1.000
_cell.length_b   1.000
_cell.length_c   1.000
_cell.angle_alpha   90.00
_cell.angle_beta   90.00
_cell.angle_gamma   90.00
#
_symmetry.space_group_name_H-M   'P 1'
#
loop_
_entity.id
_entity.type
_entity.pdbx_description
1 polymer ?
#
loop_
_entity_poly.entity_id
_entity_poly.type
_entity_poly.pdbx_seq_one_letter_code
_entity_poly.pdbx_strand_id
1 'polypeptide(L)'
;MRNAVRFVEFQTGLLCLAFLFCATNSAESSVIYVDNRAGNNALNGISPKIVSGKNGPVKTIKRALEYARPGDKIILINNDIPYLESFTLAGKRFSGIGQEMFTILGNGATISGAIPVPQGGWKPLQDGLWKVTPFRKGYFNLYLDGKTLPEYRPETGDEIKLTDIPAGHWAAIQGAIYYRELKNQLPP
;
A
#
# COMPACT_ATOMS: atom_id res chain seq x y z
N MET A 1 -64.18 12.08 23.92
CA MET A 1 -63.20 13.12 23.53
C MET A 1 -61.88 13.05 24.32
N ARG A 2 -61.88 12.86 25.66
CA ARG A 2 -60.64 12.77 26.48
C ARG A 2 -59.62 11.70 26.08
N ASN A 3 -60.07 10.54 25.59
CA ASN A 3 -59.18 9.43 25.20
C ASN A 3 -58.46 9.67 23.86
N ALA A 4 -59.05 10.46 22.94
CA ALA A 4 -58.43 10.78 21.67
C ALA A 4 -57.26 11.77 21.84
N VAL A 5 -57.39 12.73 22.77
CA VAL A 5 -56.34 13.73 23.07
C VAL A 5 -55.11 13.06 23.68
N ARG A 6 -55.29 12.12 24.63
CA ARG A 6 -54.19 11.34 25.22
C ARG A 6 -53.48 10.43 24.22
N PHE A 7 -54.20 9.90 23.24
CA PHE A 7 -53.62 9.06 22.18
C PHE A 7 -52.77 9.89 21.21
N VAL A 8 -53.21 11.10 20.88
CA VAL A 8 -52.45 12.05 20.04
C VAL A 8 -51.20 12.54 20.77
N GLU A 9 -51.30 12.92 22.05
CA GLU A 9 -50.15 13.34 22.88
C GLU A 9 -49.09 12.24 23.01
N PHE A 10 -49.53 10.99 23.19
CA PHE A 10 -48.64 9.82 23.23
C PHE A 10 -47.95 9.56 21.89
N GLN A 11 -48.66 9.69 20.76
CA GLN A 11 -48.08 9.55 19.43
C GLN A 11 -47.09 10.67 19.09
N THR A 12 -47.39 11.92 19.45
CA THR A 12 -46.45 13.04 19.29
C THR A 12 -45.21 12.89 20.16
N GLY A 13 -45.36 12.41 21.41
CA GLY A 13 -44.24 12.10 22.29
C GLY A 13 -43.33 11.03 21.73
N LEU A 14 -43.91 9.95 21.16
CA LEU A 14 -43.17 8.87 20.51
C LEU A 14 -42.42 9.36 19.25
N LEU A 15 -43.04 10.25 18.46
CA LEU A 15 -42.44 10.83 17.25
C LEU A 15 -41.26 11.75 17.58
N CYS A 16 -41.39 12.58 18.62
CA CYS A 16 -40.30 13.43 19.11
C CYS A 16 -39.13 12.61 19.66
N LEU A 17 -39.40 11.52 20.37
CA LEU A 17 -38.38 10.60 20.86
C LEU A 17 -37.61 9.91 19.71
N ALA A 18 -38.33 9.50 18.64
CA ALA A 18 -37.71 8.91 17.46
C ALA A 18 -36.83 9.93 16.69
N PHE A 19 -37.24 11.19 16.62
CA PHE A 19 -36.43 12.27 16.02
C PHE A 19 -35.15 12.56 16.82
N LEU A 20 -35.21 12.53 18.15
CA LEU A 20 -34.05 12.67 19.03
C LEU A 20 -33.04 11.52 18.87
N PHE A 21 -33.51 10.28 18.64
CA PHE A 21 -32.64 9.13 18.37
C PHE A 21 -32.02 9.13 16.97
N CYS A 22 -32.67 9.74 15.97
CA CYS A 22 -32.11 9.86 14.62
C CYS A 22 -31.01 10.93 14.52
N ALA A 23 -30.98 11.90 15.44
CA ALA A 23 -30.04 13.02 15.40
C ALA A 23 -28.62 12.70 15.91
N THR A 24 -28.36 11.51 16.45
CA THR A 24 -27.07 11.18 17.07
C THR A 24 -26.09 10.45 16.15
N ASN A 25 -26.43 10.20 14.87
CA ASN A 25 -25.48 9.63 13.91
C ASN A 25 -24.57 10.74 13.33
N SER A 26 -23.74 11.34 14.18
CA SER A 26 -22.56 12.04 13.67
C SER A 26 -21.65 10.99 13.05
N ALA A 27 -21.46 11.06 11.74
CA ALA A 27 -20.48 10.25 11.04
C ALA A 27 -19.08 10.69 11.50
N GLU A 28 -18.57 10.05 12.54
CA GLU A 28 -17.24 10.33 13.10
C GLU A 28 -16.17 9.80 12.13
N SER A 29 -15.37 10.70 11.55
CA SER A 29 -14.19 10.32 10.80
C SER A 29 -13.11 9.81 11.76
N SER A 30 -12.61 8.61 11.50
CA SER A 30 -11.59 7.97 12.33
C SER A 30 -10.20 8.11 11.73
N VAL A 31 -9.17 7.97 12.57
CA VAL A 31 -7.76 7.95 12.15
C VAL A 31 -7.21 6.54 12.25
N ILE A 32 -6.54 6.08 11.19
CA ILE A 32 -5.91 4.77 11.10
C ILE A 32 -4.41 4.95 10.82
N TYR A 33 -3.57 4.52 11.74
CA TYR A 33 -2.11 4.58 11.61
C TYR A 33 -1.54 3.33 10.96
N VAL A 34 -0.58 3.52 10.05
CA VAL A 34 0.12 2.45 9.33
C VAL A 34 1.62 2.59 9.53
N ASP A 35 2.28 1.52 9.96
CA ASP A 35 3.74 1.45 10.10
C ASP A 35 4.22 0.09 9.54
N ASN A 36 4.86 0.11 8.37
CA ASN A 36 5.39 -1.09 7.70
C ASN A 36 6.56 -1.75 8.47
N ARG A 37 7.19 -1.04 9.40
CA ARG A 37 8.31 -1.55 10.21
C ARG A 37 7.81 -2.12 11.54
N ALA A 38 7.15 -1.30 12.35
CA ALA A 38 6.76 -1.67 13.71
C ALA A 38 5.31 -2.18 13.83
N GLY A 39 4.47 -1.95 12.82
CA GLY A 39 3.05 -2.31 12.85
C GLY A 39 2.78 -3.80 12.70
N ASN A 40 1.54 -4.19 13.02
CA ASN A 40 1.04 -5.56 12.88
C ASN A 40 -0.43 -5.53 12.42
N ASN A 41 -0.78 -6.31 11.38
CA ASN A 41 -2.14 -6.35 10.83
C ASN A 41 -3.19 -7.01 11.75
N ALA A 42 -2.77 -7.57 12.87
CA ALA A 42 -3.65 -7.99 13.96
C ALA A 42 -4.09 -6.83 14.87
N LEU A 43 -3.44 -5.66 14.77
CA LEU A 43 -3.78 -4.44 15.52
C LEU A 43 -4.91 -3.67 14.82
N ASN A 44 -5.51 -2.73 15.54
CA ASN A 44 -6.68 -1.98 15.09
C ASN A 44 -6.37 -0.63 14.40
N GLY A 45 -5.12 -0.17 14.42
CA GLY A 45 -4.71 1.07 13.78
C GLY A 45 -5.06 2.34 14.55
N ILE A 46 -5.60 2.28 15.77
CA ILE A 46 -6.08 3.49 16.48
C ILE A 46 -4.97 4.30 17.16
N SER A 47 -3.74 3.78 17.20
CA SER A 47 -2.60 4.40 17.86
C SER A 47 -1.36 4.36 16.96
N PRO A 48 -0.53 5.42 16.94
CA PRO A 48 0.71 5.46 16.14
C PRO A 48 1.80 4.53 16.69
N LYS A 49 1.69 4.08 17.95
CA LYS A 49 2.62 3.15 18.60
C LYS A 49 1.85 1.99 19.22
N ILE A 50 2.52 0.85 19.38
CA ILE A 50 1.98 -0.27 20.16
C ILE A 50 1.94 0.17 21.62
N VAL A 51 0.74 0.20 22.21
CA VAL A 51 0.54 0.58 23.62
C VAL A 51 0.27 -0.66 24.45
N SER A 52 -0.84 -1.35 24.17
CA SER A 52 -1.26 -2.58 24.84
C SER A 52 -2.32 -3.33 24.04
N GLY A 53 -2.39 -4.65 24.20
CA GLY A 53 -3.38 -5.48 23.51
C GLY A 53 -3.33 -5.33 21.99
N LYS A 54 -4.47 -4.93 21.38
CA LYS A 54 -4.59 -4.71 19.93
C LYS A 54 -4.40 -3.25 19.51
N ASN A 55 -4.03 -2.37 20.44
CA ASN A 55 -3.90 -0.93 20.19
C ASN A 55 -2.51 -0.62 19.64
N GLY A 56 -2.46 -0.29 18.35
CA GLY A 56 -1.24 0.13 17.66
C GLY A 56 -1.44 0.17 16.14
N PRO A 57 -0.40 0.53 15.39
CA PRO A 57 -0.51 0.75 13.95
C PRO A 57 -0.68 -0.59 13.22
N VAL A 58 -1.49 -0.60 12.17
CA VAL A 58 -1.52 -1.75 11.25
C VAL A 58 -0.21 -1.78 10.45
N LYS A 59 0.17 -2.95 9.95
CA LYS A 59 1.42 -3.12 9.20
C LYS A 59 1.32 -2.61 7.77
N THR A 60 0.16 -2.83 7.13
CA THR A 60 0.02 -2.59 5.70
C THR A 60 -1.06 -1.58 5.37
N ILE A 61 -0.84 -0.82 4.29
CA ILE A 61 -1.83 0.13 3.75
C ILE A 61 -3.11 -0.62 3.38
N LYS A 62 -2.97 -1.80 2.77
CA LYS A 62 -4.12 -2.68 2.48
C LYS A 62 -4.98 -2.95 3.71
N ARG A 63 -4.36 -3.20 4.87
CA ARG A 63 -5.10 -3.49 6.10
C ARG A 63 -5.85 -2.25 6.61
N ALA A 64 -5.23 -1.07 6.50
CA ALA A 64 -5.91 0.18 6.83
C ALA A 64 -7.13 0.42 5.93
N LEU A 65 -7.01 0.14 4.63
CA LEU A 65 -8.11 0.26 3.67
C LEU A 65 -9.27 -0.71 3.96
N GLU A 66 -8.99 -1.90 4.50
CA GLU A 66 -10.03 -2.85 4.95
C GLU A 66 -10.85 -2.29 6.13
N TYR A 67 -10.20 -1.52 7.02
CA TYR A 67 -10.84 -0.90 8.18
C TYR A 67 -11.53 0.42 7.85
N ALA A 68 -11.02 1.15 6.86
CA ALA A 68 -11.49 2.47 6.53
C ALA A 68 -12.97 2.53 6.14
N ARG A 69 -13.60 3.62 6.55
CA ARG A 69 -14.96 4.05 6.23
C ARG A 69 -14.93 5.42 5.52
N PRO A 70 -16.05 5.85 4.91
CA PRO A 70 -16.12 7.17 4.30
C PRO A 70 -15.72 8.28 5.28
N GLY A 71 -14.89 9.22 4.83
CA GLY A 71 -14.36 10.32 5.64
C GLY A 71 -13.12 10.01 6.49
N ASP A 72 -12.71 8.74 6.63
CA ASP A 72 -11.57 8.37 7.47
C ASP A 72 -10.21 8.88 6.95
N LYS A 73 -9.25 8.99 7.86
CA LYS A 73 -7.88 9.43 7.59
C LYS A 73 -6.92 8.27 7.84
N ILE A 74 -6.13 7.90 6.84
CA ILE A 74 -5.03 6.94 6.97
C ILE A 74 -3.73 7.73 7.10
N ILE A 75 -2.96 7.49 8.16
CA ILE A 75 -1.69 8.17 8.42
C ILE A 75 -0.55 7.16 8.24
N LEU A 76 0.33 7.42 7.27
CA LEU A 76 1.54 6.64 7.07
C LEU A 76 2.65 7.18 7.98
N ILE A 77 3.33 6.27 8.67
CA ILE A 77 4.53 6.60 9.45
C ILE A 77 5.74 6.53 8.52
N ASN A 78 6.40 7.67 8.30
CA ASN A 78 7.67 7.67 7.58
C ASN A 78 8.79 7.16 8.50
N ASN A 79 9.35 6.01 8.14
CA ASN A 79 10.46 5.36 8.85
C ASN A 79 11.65 5.08 7.90
N ASP A 80 11.70 5.79 6.77
CA ASP A 80 12.69 5.68 5.69
C ASP A 80 12.72 4.30 4.99
N ILE A 81 11.73 3.44 5.24
CA ILE A 81 11.55 2.16 4.55
C ILE A 81 10.33 2.26 3.63
N PRO A 82 10.47 2.00 2.32
CA PRO A 82 9.33 2.01 1.40
C PRO A 82 8.23 1.01 1.80
N TYR A 83 6.98 1.43 1.65
CA TYR A 83 5.81 0.54 1.68
C TYR A 83 5.77 -0.22 0.35
N LEU A 84 6.22 -1.48 0.38
CA LEU A 84 6.23 -2.39 -0.77
C LEU A 84 4.84 -2.98 -1.01
N GLU A 85 3.92 -2.15 -1.49
CA GLU A 85 2.51 -2.50 -1.66
C GLU A 85 1.93 -1.93 -2.95
N SER A 86 0.90 -2.60 -3.46
CA SER A 86 0.00 -2.09 -4.49
C SER A 86 -1.43 -2.17 -3.95
N PHE A 87 -2.18 -1.10 -4.11
CA PHE A 87 -3.57 -1.03 -3.67
C PHE A 87 -4.43 -0.25 -4.67
N THR A 88 -5.74 -0.50 -4.60
CA THR A 88 -6.74 0.14 -5.45
C THR A 88 -7.75 0.83 -4.55
N LEU A 89 -8.08 2.07 -4.85
CA LEU A 89 -9.19 2.78 -4.23
C LEU A 89 -10.40 2.67 -5.16
N ALA A 90 -11.37 1.83 -4.77
CA ALA A 90 -12.58 1.59 -5.56
C ALA A 90 -13.84 1.64 -4.70
N GLY A 91 -14.90 2.24 -5.25
CA GLY A 91 -16.22 2.32 -4.62
C GLY A 91 -16.36 3.43 -3.58
N LYS A 92 -17.58 3.54 -3.03
CA LYS A 92 -18.01 4.65 -2.15
C LYS A 92 -17.34 4.66 -0.77
N ARG A 93 -16.66 3.57 -0.38
CA ARG A 93 -15.98 3.46 0.92
C ARG A 93 -14.86 4.48 1.09
N PHE A 94 -14.19 4.83 0.00
CA PHE A 94 -13.07 5.78 -0.01
C PHE A 94 -13.51 7.18 -0.44
N SER A 95 -14.79 7.50 -0.23
CA SER A 95 -15.36 8.83 -0.47
C SER A 95 -15.41 9.63 0.83
N GLY A 96 -15.58 10.95 0.72
CA GLY A 96 -15.90 11.79 1.89
C GLY A 96 -17.32 11.60 2.41
N ILE A 97 -17.59 12.12 3.60
CA ILE A 97 -18.91 12.24 4.21
C ILE A 97 -19.11 13.66 4.77
N GLY A 98 -20.13 14.37 4.28
CA GLY A 98 -20.34 15.78 4.64
C GLY A 98 -19.13 16.64 4.26
N GLN A 99 -18.48 17.24 5.27
CA GLN A 99 -17.25 18.03 5.11
C GLN A 99 -15.96 17.20 5.29
N GLU A 100 -16.06 15.96 5.79
CA GLU A 100 -14.89 15.10 6.03
C GLU A 100 -14.51 14.36 4.75
N MET A 101 -13.28 14.53 4.29
CA MET A 101 -12.75 13.82 3.11
C MET A 101 -11.99 12.56 3.54
N PHE A 102 -12.22 11.45 2.83
CA PHE A 102 -11.33 10.30 2.96
C PHE A 102 -9.92 10.70 2.50
N THR A 103 -8.93 10.52 3.37
CA THR A 103 -7.58 11.07 3.16
C THR A 103 -6.51 10.03 3.48
N ILE A 104 -5.48 9.94 2.64
CA ILE A 104 -4.24 9.21 2.96
C ILE A 104 -3.13 10.25 3.12
N LEU A 105 -2.63 10.41 4.34
CA LEU A 105 -1.54 11.32 4.69
C LEU A 105 -0.21 10.57 4.64
N GLY A 106 0.58 10.86 3.61
CA GLY A 106 1.84 10.15 3.35
C GLY A 106 2.99 10.51 4.28
N ASN A 107 3.02 11.71 4.88
CA ASN A 107 4.09 12.18 5.78
C ASN A 107 5.52 11.97 5.27
N GLY A 108 5.73 12.02 3.94
CA GLY A 108 7.03 11.78 3.32
C GLY A 108 7.40 10.30 3.13
N ALA A 109 6.51 9.36 3.49
CA ALA A 109 6.72 7.94 3.24
C ALA A 109 6.71 7.63 1.74
N THR A 110 7.56 6.68 1.34
CA THR A 110 7.61 6.16 -0.04
C THR A 110 6.69 4.96 -0.18
N ILE A 111 5.85 4.94 -1.22
CA ILE A 111 5.08 3.75 -1.64
C ILE A 111 5.72 3.23 -2.91
N SER A 112 6.04 1.94 -2.97
CA SER A 112 6.70 1.33 -4.10
C SER A 112 6.02 0.03 -4.51
N GLY A 113 5.76 -0.11 -5.81
CA GLY A 113 5.33 -1.36 -6.43
C GLY A 113 6.49 -2.30 -6.78
N ALA A 114 7.73 -1.96 -6.39
CA ALA A 114 8.88 -2.80 -6.62
C ALA A 114 8.78 -4.10 -5.79
N ILE A 115 9.30 -5.17 -6.35
CA ILE A 115 9.35 -6.47 -5.69
C ILE A 115 10.83 -6.78 -5.44
N PRO A 116 11.27 -6.92 -4.17
CA PRO A 116 12.64 -7.28 -3.88
C PRO A 116 12.92 -8.69 -4.41
N VAL A 117 14.08 -8.89 -5.02
CA VAL A 117 14.50 -10.23 -5.40
C VAL A 117 14.83 -10.98 -4.09
N PRO A 118 14.21 -12.15 -3.82
CA PRO A 118 14.46 -12.88 -2.58
C PRO A 118 15.91 -13.33 -2.51
N GLN A 119 16.40 -13.55 -1.28
CA GLN A 119 17.74 -14.07 -1.05
C GLN A 119 17.94 -15.39 -1.82
N GLY A 120 18.98 -15.47 -2.65
CA GLY A 120 19.26 -16.63 -3.51
C GLY A 120 18.37 -16.76 -4.76
N GLY A 121 17.51 -15.76 -5.02
CA GLY A 121 16.72 -15.62 -6.25
C GLY A 121 17.59 -15.36 -7.48
N TRP A 122 18.66 -14.57 -7.30
CA TRP A 122 19.72 -14.46 -8.29
C TRP A 122 20.57 -15.72 -8.35
N LYS A 123 20.80 -16.20 -9.57
CA LYS A 123 21.71 -17.31 -9.87
C LYS A 123 22.95 -16.77 -10.57
N PRO A 124 24.16 -17.02 -10.04
CA PRO A 124 25.38 -16.64 -10.73
C PRO A 124 25.56 -17.50 -11.99
N LEU A 125 26.05 -16.86 -13.05
CA LEU A 125 26.53 -17.48 -14.28
C LEU A 125 28.02 -17.13 -14.46
N GLN A 126 28.57 -17.39 -15.64
CA GLN A 126 29.94 -17.03 -15.97
C GLN A 126 30.12 -15.52 -16.15
N ASP A 127 31.37 -15.04 -16.01
CA ASP A 127 31.79 -13.67 -16.32
C ASP A 127 31.01 -12.56 -15.58
N GLY A 128 30.66 -12.79 -14.31
CA GLY A 128 29.93 -11.80 -13.50
C GLY A 128 28.49 -11.55 -13.96
N LEU A 129 27.93 -12.45 -14.76
CA LEU A 129 26.53 -12.40 -15.18
C LEU A 129 25.65 -13.08 -14.13
N TRP A 130 24.53 -12.47 -13.82
CA TRP A 130 23.53 -12.98 -12.90
C TRP A 130 22.20 -13.14 -13.62
N LYS A 131 21.43 -14.16 -13.23
CA LYS A 131 20.09 -14.44 -13.79
C LYS A 131 19.05 -14.51 -12.69
N VAL A 132 17.90 -13.89 -12.92
CA VAL A 132 16.67 -14.12 -12.15
C VAL A 132 15.51 -14.35 -13.13
N THR A 133 14.60 -15.25 -12.78
CA THR A 133 13.37 -15.49 -13.57
C THR A 133 12.17 -15.04 -12.75
N PRO A 134 11.61 -13.85 -13.01
CA PRO A 134 10.40 -13.39 -12.33
C PRO A 134 9.24 -14.35 -12.58
N PHE A 135 8.37 -14.53 -11.57
CA PHE A 135 7.19 -15.37 -11.70
C PHE A 135 6.20 -14.84 -12.75
N ARG A 136 6.06 -13.52 -12.86
CA ARG A 136 5.24 -12.86 -13.88
C ARG A 136 6.14 -12.27 -14.96
N LYS A 137 5.85 -12.65 -16.21
CA LYS A 137 6.49 -12.04 -17.39
C LYS A 137 5.88 -10.66 -17.64
N GLY A 138 6.69 -9.70 -18.08
CA GLY A 138 6.24 -8.35 -18.38
C GLY A 138 7.41 -7.42 -18.71
N TYR A 139 7.14 -6.12 -18.64
CA TYR A 139 8.17 -5.09 -18.67
C TYR A 139 8.78 -4.94 -17.29
N PHE A 140 10.11 -4.84 -17.24
CA PHE A 140 10.85 -4.74 -16.00
C PHE A 140 11.57 -3.40 -15.91
N ASN A 141 11.79 -2.97 -14.68
CA ASN A 141 12.78 -1.96 -14.35
C ASN A 141 13.60 -2.56 -13.21
N LEU A 142 14.93 -2.52 -13.33
CA LEU A 142 15.81 -3.02 -12.28
C LEU A 142 16.32 -1.85 -11.44
N TYR A 143 16.28 -2.02 -10.12
CA TYR A 143 16.71 -1.01 -9.16
C TYR A 143 17.77 -1.58 -8.25
N LEU A 144 18.81 -0.80 -7.97
CA LEU A 144 19.85 -1.10 -7.01
C LEU A 144 20.03 0.10 -6.08
N ASP A 145 19.88 -0.12 -4.77
CA ASP A 145 19.93 0.93 -3.75
C ASP A 145 19.01 2.13 -4.07
N GLY A 146 17.81 1.84 -4.59
CA GLY A 146 16.81 2.85 -4.97
C GLY A 146 17.08 3.57 -6.29
N LYS A 147 18.16 3.25 -7.01
CA LYS A 147 18.49 3.84 -8.31
C LYS A 147 18.15 2.88 -9.44
N THR A 148 17.55 3.39 -10.51
CA THR A 148 17.32 2.63 -11.74
C THR A 148 18.65 2.24 -12.39
N LEU A 149 18.80 0.97 -12.74
CA LEU A 149 19.92 0.50 -13.54
C LEU A 149 19.61 0.63 -15.04
N PRO A 150 20.59 0.98 -15.87
CA PRO A 150 20.40 1.12 -17.31
C PRO A 150 20.09 -0.25 -17.95
N GLU A 151 19.03 -0.29 -18.75
CA GLU A 151 18.71 -1.46 -19.57
C GLU A 151 19.59 -1.44 -20.83
N TYR A 152 20.29 -2.55 -21.10
CA TYR A 152 20.96 -2.78 -22.36
C TYR A 152 19.94 -3.17 -23.43
N ARG A 153 19.91 -2.38 -24.51
CA ARG A 153 19.16 -2.67 -25.72
C ARG A 153 20.10 -2.52 -26.92
N PRO A 154 20.13 -3.49 -27.86
CA PRO A 154 20.96 -3.38 -29.04
C PRO A 154 20.44 -2.29 -29.99
N GLU A 155 21.31 -1.81 -30.86
CA GLU A 155 20.94 -0.86 -31.91
C GLU A 155 20.02 -1.54 -32.93
N THR A 156 18.76 -1.10 -33.00
CA THR A 156 17.72 -1.48 -33.98
C THR A 156 17.67 -2.95 -34.45
N GLY A 157 16.82 -3.75 -33.81
CA GLY A 157 16.29 -5.00 -34.36
C GLY A 157 17.15 -6.25 -34.15
N ASP A 158 18.40 -6.08 -33.70
CA ASP A 158 19.28 -7.20 -33.38
C ASP A 158 18.81 -7.99 -32.15
N GLU A 159 19.15 -9.29 -32.12
CA GLU A 159 18.92 -10.15 -30.97
C GLU A 159 19.86 -9.78 -29.81
N ILE A 160 19.31 -9.74 -28.59
CA ILE A 160 20.11 -9.48 -27.39
C ILE A 160 20.99 -10.70 -27.09
N LYS A 161 22.31 -10.54 -27.22
CA LYS A 161 23.28 -11.55 -26.77
C LYS A 161 23.71 -11.27 -25.34
N LEU A 162 23.82 -12.32 -24.52
CA LEU A 162 24.25 -12.20 -23.13
C LEU A 162 25.64 -11.59 -22.99
N THR A 163 26.55 -11.89 -23.92
CA THR A 163 27.91 -11.38 -23.98
C THR A 163 27.99 -9.87 -24.12
N ASP A 164 26.96 -9.25 -24.67
CA ASP A 164 26.99 -7.85 -25.05
C ASP A 164 26.47 -6.94 -23.93
N ILE A 165 25.90 -7.52 -22.86
CA ILE A 165 25.40 -6.79 -21.69
C ILE A 165 26.59 -6.17 -20.94
N PRO A 166 26.75 -4.83 -20.94
CA PRO A 166 27.88 -4.17 -20.29
C PRO A 166 27.77 -4.27 -18.76
N ALA A 167 28.90 -4.11 -18.06
CA ALA A 167 28.91 -4.05 -16.60
C ALA A 167 27.96 -2.95 -16.08
N GLY A 168 27.23 -3.26 -15.01
CA GLY A 168 26.21 -2.38 -14.43
C GLY A 168 24.92 -2.26 -15.24
N HIS A 169 24.78 -2.99 -16.35
CA HIS A 169 23.56 -3.00 -17.16
C HIS A 169 22.80 -4.32 -17.00
N TRP A 170 21.54 -4.29 -17.39
CA TRP A 170 20.69 -5.47 -17.40
C TRP A 170 19.91 -5.59 -18.70
N ALA A 171 19.42 -6.79 -19.02
CA ALA A 171 18.51 -7.02 -20.14
C ALA A 171 17.48 -8.10 -19.80
N ALA A 172 16.28 -7.98 -20.39
CA ALA A 172 15.25 -9.01 -20.30
C ALA A 172 15.27 -9.90 -21.56
N ILE A 173 15.52 -11.21 -21.38
CA ILE A 173 15.61 -12.17 -22.48
C ILE A 173 14.74 -13.38 -22.13
N GLN A 174 13.78 -13.69 -23.00
CA GLN A 174 12.86 -14.84 -22.86
C GLN A 174 12.12 -14.90 -21.50
N GLY A 175 11.86 -13.74 -20.88
CA GLY A 175 11.18 -13.63 -19.59
C GLY A 175 12.08 -13.85 -18.36
N ALA A 176 13.39 -13.97 -18.55
CA ALA A 176 14.38 -13.86 -17.48
C ALA A 176 15.08 -12.49 -17.55
N ILE A 177 15.54 -12.01 -16.41
CA ILE A 177 16.35 -10.80 -16.27
C ILE A 177 17.79 -11.24 -16.08
N TYR A 178 18.68 -10.64 -16.86
CA TYR A 178 20.12 -10.83 -16.79
C TYR A 178 20.77 -9.52 -16.37
N TYR A 179 21.67 -9.57 -15.40
CA TYR A 179 22.39 -8.40 -14.89
C TYR A 179 23.89 -8.70 -14.89
N ARG A 180 24.70 -7.78 -15.42
CA ARG A 180 26.16 -7.88 -15.36
C ARG A 180 26.66 -7.03 -14.20
N GLU A 181 27.36 -7.64 -13.26
CA GLU A 181 27.84 -6.93 -12.07
C GLU A 181 28.88 -5.86 -12.40
N LEU A 182 28.92 -4.80 -11.59
CA LEU A 182 30.14 -4.03 -11.43
C LEU A 182 31.10 -4.81 -10.53
N LYS A 183 32.40 -4.60 -10.72
CA LYS A 183 33.45 -5.32 -9.99
C LYS A 183 33.19 -5.28 -8.48
N ASN A 184 33.11 -6.45 -7.85
CA ASN A 184 32.84 -6.66 -6.42
C ASN A 184 31.46 -6.16 -5.93
N GLN A 185 30.46 -6.07 -6.80
CA GLN A 185 29.09 -5.69 -6.44
C GLN A 185 28.13 -6.87 -6.53
N LEU A 186 27.34 -7.11 -5.48
CA LEU A 186 26.27 -8.11 -5.51
C LEU A 186 25.13 -7.68 -6.47
N PRO A 187 24.35 -8.65 -7.00
CA PRO A 187 23.22 -8.31 -7.84
C PRO A 187 22.10 -7.61 -7.04
N PRO A 188 21.18 -6.89 -7.71
CA PRO A 188 20.21 -6.00 -7.08
C PRO A 188 19.07 -6.65 -6.30
#